data_AF-A0A1A7YDE3-F1
#
_entry.id   AF-A0A1A7YDE3-F1
#
_cell.length_a   1.000
_cell.length_b   1.000
_cell.length_c   1.000
_cell.angle_alpha   90.00
_cell.angle_beta   90.00
_cell.angle_gamma   90.00
#
_symmetry.space_group_name_H-M   'P 1'
#
loop_
_entity.id
_entity.type
_entity.pdbx_description
1 polymer ?
#
loop_
_entity_poly.entity_id
_entity_poly.type
_entity_poly.pdbx_seq_one_letter_code
_entity_poly.pdbx_strand_id
1 'polypeptide(L)'
;AYAAVLQDRTVPCIPRIQGMIEEAWREGVDPQGASHFNQRLKGTQAWIGATEIYVVLTSLGVRGHIIDFHKSTGADGTHPKMFDWVKHYFCQSSQTGRLLPRLIQTRLPPLYLQHQGHSRSIVGLEQRKNGDLCLLVLDPGSSASAIRKLLSRDSVSTAVRFIRKFPRNMKHRQYQLVAAQGVLSAEEKQAHICNSRTLRAERIP
;
A
#
# COMPACT_ATOMS: atom_id res chain seq x y z
N ALA A 1 7.31 4.99 -15.93
CA ALA A 1 6.00 5.63 -15.72
C ALA A 1 6.14 6.88 -14.84
N TYR A 2 6.61 6.76 -13.60
CA TYR A 2 6.57 7.87 -12.62
C TYR A 2 7.68 8.94 -12.73
N ALA A 3 8.69 8.74 -13.60
CA ALA A 3 9.86 9.61 -13.67
C ALA A 3 9.54 11.08 -14.00
N ALA A 4 8.44 11.35 -14.72
CA ALA A 4 8.02 12.71 -15.07
C ALA A 4 7.55 13.52 -13.84
N VAL A 5 6.99 12.84 -12.83
CA VAL A 5 6.43 13.48 -11.63
C VAL A 5 7.31 13.30 -10.39
N LEU A 6 8.21 12.32 -10.38
CA LEU A 6 9.20 12.09 -9.32
C LEU A 6 10.57 12.59 -9.78
N GLN A 7 10.71 13.91 -9.92
CA GLN A 7 11.92 14.57 -10.44
C GLN A 7 13.09 14.47 -9.44
N ASP A 8 12.79 14.62 -8.15
CA ASP A 8 13.73 14.33 -7.08
C ASP A 8 13.77 12.82 -6.85
N ARG A 9 14.84 12.17 -7.31
CA ARG A 9 15.02 10.70 -7.22
C ARG A 9 15.46 10.24 -5.83
N THR A 10 15.27 11.07 -4.81
CA THR A 10 15.61 10.75 -3.43
C THR A 10 14.38 10.38 -2.62
N VAL A 11 14.55 9.50 -1.63
CA VAL A 11 13.49 9.16 -0.69
C VAL A 11 13.46 10.23 0.40
N PRO A 12 12.34 10.95 0.60
CA PRO A 12 12.26 12.02 1.60
C PRO A 12 12.37 11.47 3.02
N CYS A 13 12.96 12.26 3.92
CA CYS A 13 12.95 11.97 5.35
C CYS A 13 11.55 12.18 5.95
N ILE A 14 11.30 11.64 7.16
CA ILE A 14 9.98 11.74 7.81
C ILE A 14 9.49 13.19 7.95
N PRO A 15 10.28 14.18 8.42
CA PRO A 15 9.84 15.57 8.46
C PRO A 15 9.48 16.16 7.08
N ARG A 16 10.15 15.71 6.01
CA ARG A 16 9.81 16.13 4.64
C ARG A 16 8.47 15.54 4.21
N ILE A 17 8.22 14.25 4.49
CA ILE A 17 6.92 13.60 4.23
C ILE A 17 5.80 14.33 4.99
N GLN A 18 6.00 14.65 6.27
CA GLN A 18 5.04 15.44 7.06
C GLN A 18 4.75 16.79 6.38
N GLY A 19 5.78 17.46 5.89
CA GLY A 19 5.62 18.71 5.13
C GLY A 19 4.87 18.57 3.82
N MET A 20 5.11 17.49 3.07
CA MET A 20 4.41 17.22 1.82
C MET A 20 2.91 16.97 2.05
N ILE A 21 2.55 16.34 3.17
CA ILE A 21 1.14 16.17 3.58
C ILE A 21 0.51 17.53 3.89
N GLU A 22 1.16 18.37 4.71
CA GLU A 22 0.67 19.72 5.03
C GLU A 22 0.58 20.63 3.80
N GLU A 23 1.53 20.52 2.86
CA GLU A 23 1.49 21.19 1.56
C GLU A 23 0.25 20.77 0.76
N ALA A 24 -0.01 19.47 0.67
CA ALA A 24 -1.17 18.92 -0.03
C ALA A 24 -2.52 19.31 0.62
N TRP A 25 -2.58 19.39 1.95
CA TRP A 25 -3.75 19.89 2.66
C TRP A 25 -4.02 21.37 2.35
N ARG A 26 -2.98 22.19 2.23
CA ARG A 26 -3.12 23.60 1.79
C ARG A 26 -3.57 23.70 0.33
N GLU A 27 -3.22 22.74 -0.52
CA GLU A 27 -3.76 22.60 -1.89
C GLU A 27 -5.24 22.13 -1.90
N GLY A 28 -5.80 21.75 -0.75
CA GLY A 28 -7.19 21.36 -0.59
C GLY A 28 -7.47 19.86 -0.65
N VAL A 29 -6.44 19.02 -0.62
CA VAL A 29 -6.61 17.57 -0.53
C VAL A 29 -7.10 17.20 0.88
N ASP A 30 -8.11 16.34 0.97
CA ASP A 30 -8.63 15.75 2.23
C ASP A 30 -8.71 16.73 3.43
N PRO A 31 -9.56 17.77 3.36
CA PRO A 31 -9.72 18.74 4.44
C PRO A 31 -10.23 18.11 5.75
N GLN A 32 -10.90 16.96 5.69
CA GLN A 32 -11.35 16.23 6.88
C GLN A 32 -10.17 15.58 7.59
N GLY A 33 -9.28 14.89 6.85
CA GLY A 33 -8.01 14.40 7.36
C GLY A 33 -7.14 15.53 7.91
N ALA A 34 -7.03 16.65 7.18
CA ALA A 34 -6.30 17.83 7.67
C ALA A 34 -6.84 18.32 9.01
N SER A 35 -8.17 18.45 9.15
CA SER A 35 -8.82 18.87 10.39
C SER A 35 -8.55 17.89 11.54
N HIS A 36 -8.60 16.58 11.27
CA HIS A 36 -8.29 15.53 12.27
C HIS A 36 -6.90 15.71 12.90
N PHE A 37 -5.92 16.15 12.12
CA PHE A 37 -4.55 16.41 12.59
C PHE A 37 -4.29 17.87 12.99
N ASN A 38 -5.34 18.69 13.19
CA ASN A 38 -5.19 20.13 13.46
C ASN A 38 -4.30 20.85 12.41
N GLN A 39 -4.36 20.37 11.16
CA GLN A 39 -3.58 20.87 10.01
C GLN A 39 -2.06 20.80 10.20
N ARG A 40 -1.57 19.95 11.11
CA ARG A 40 -0.14 19.90 11.45
C ARG A 40 0.34 18.48 11.75
N LEU A 41 1.41 18.09 11.06
CA LEU A 41 2.19 16.86 11.29
C LEU A 41 3.66 17.15 11.60
N LYS A 42 4.25 18.21 11.03
CA LYS A 42 5.65 18.56 11.25
C LYS A 42 5.93 18.80 12.73
N GLY A 43 6.96 18.12 13.23
CA GLY A 43 7.36 18.19 14.63
C GLY A 43 6.46 17.38 15.57
N THR A 44 5.60 16.51 15.03
CA THR A 44 4.79 15.57 15.80
C THR A 44 5.25 14.13 15.56
N GLN A 45 4.74 13.21 16.39
CA GLN A 45 4.84 11.75 16.19
C GLN A 45 3.48 11.14 15.84
N ALA A 46 2.61 11.91 15.19
CA ALA A 46 1.25 11.48 14.90
C ALA A 46 1.26 10.24 13.99
N TRP A 47 0.39 9.29 14.30
CA TRP A 47 0.19 8.12 13.46
C TRP A 47 -0.67 8.50 12.27
N ILE A 48 -0.17 8.23 11.07
CA ILE A 48 -0.88 8.44 9.80
C ILE A 48 -1.43 7.13 9.26
N GLY A 49 -2.39 7.21 8.34
CA GLY A 49 -3.02 6.05 7.73
C GLY A 49 -3.03 6.08 6.20
N ALA A 50 -3.88 5.25 5.62
CA ALA A 50 -4.05 5.14 4.17
C ALA A 50 -4.46 6.47 3.50
N THR A 51 -5.20 7.32 4.20
CA THR A 51 -5.66 8.63 3.74
C THR A 51 -4.48 9.58 3.51
N GLU A 52 -3.53 9.67 4.44
CA GLU A 52 -2.35 10.52 4.27
C GLU A 52 -1.41 9.99 3.18
N ILE A 53 -1.35 8.66 2.99
CA ILE A 53 -0.61 8.09 1.85
C ILE A 53 -1.27 8.49 0.53
N TYR A 54 -2.60 8.44 0.43
CA TYR A 54 -3.32 8.96 -0.73
C TYR A 54 -3.05 10.46 -0.95
N VAL A 55 -2.99 11.25 0.11
CA VAL A 55 -2.68 12.68 0.06
C VAL A 55 -1.28 12.91 -0.54
N VAL A 56 -0.26 12.20 -0.06
CA VAL A 56 1.12 12.29 -0.60
C VAL A 56 1.19 11.84 -2.06
N LEU A 57 0.54 10.74 -2.43
CA LEU A 57 0.51 10.29 -3.82
C LEU A 57 -0.15 11.35 -4.71
N THR A 58 -1.29 11.90 -4.29
CA THR A 58 -2.01 12.93 -5.05
C THR A 58 -1.17 14.20 -5.22
N SER A 59 -0.46 14.65 -4.18
CA SER A 59 0.39 15.84 -4.27
C SER A 59 1.55 15.67 -5.25
N LEU A 60 2.12 14.46 -5.28
CA LEU A 60 3.14 14.01 -6.24
C LEU A 60 2.61 13.74 -7.66
N GLY A 61 1.32 13.97 -7.95
CA GLY A 61 0.74 13.67 -9.26
C GLY A 61 0.67 12.17 -9.57
N VAL A 62 0.61 11.33 -8.53
CA VAL A 62 0.45 9.88 -8.65
C VAL A 62 -0.99 9.50 -8.29
N ARG A 63 -1.61 8.67 -9.14
CA ARG A 63 -2.97 8.19 -8.92
C ARG A 63 -2.96 7.17 -7.77
N GLY A 64 -3.36 7.60 -6.58
CA GLY A 64 -3.59 6.71 -5.43
C GLY A 64 -5.01 6.12 -5.46
N HIS A 65 -5.13 4.86 -5.06
CA HIS A 65 -6.42 4.18 -4.89
C HIS A 65 -6.44 3.48 -3.53
N ILE A 66 -7.38 3.87 -2.66
CA ILE A 66 -7.63 3.23 -1.36
C ILE A 66 -8.74 2.18 -1.50
N ILE A 67 -8.45 0.97 -1.04
CA ILE A 67 -9.39 -0.15 -0.98
C ILE A 67 -9.57 -0.56 0.48
N ASP A 68 -10.81 -0.55 0.95
CA ASP A 68 -11.19 -0.77 2.33
C ASP A 68 -11.90 -2.13 2.52
N PHE A 69 -11.15 -3.08 3.08
CA PHE A 69 -11.65 -4.37 3.58
C PHE A 69 -12.15 -4.16 5.01
N HIS A 70 -13.33 -3.54 5.11
CA HIS A 70 -13.91 -3.06 6.36
C HIS A 70 -14.37 -4.16 7.34
N LYS A 71 -14.41 -5.42 6.89
CA LYS A 71 -14.71 -6.60 7.70
C LYS A 71 -14.06 -7.84 7.11
N SER A 72 -13.91 -8.88 7.93
CA SER A 72 -13.45 -10.19 7.48
C SER A 72 -14.44 -10.83 6.50
N THR A 73 -13.90 -11.53 5.51
CA THR A 73 -14.65 -12.15 4.40
C THR A 73 -14.66 -13.67 4.41
N GLY A 74 -13.88 -14.30 5.29
CA GLY A 74 -13.76 -15.73 5.39
C GLY A 74 -13.95 -16.23 6.82
N ALA A 75 -13.87 -17.55 6.98
CA ALA A 75 -13.94 -18.20 8.28
C ALA A 75 -12.86 -17.68 9.24
N ASP A 76 -13.14 -17.75 10.54
CA ASP A 76 -12.22 -17.40 11.63
C ASP A 76 -11.59 -16.00 11.52
N GLY A 77 -12.33 -15.04 10.98
CA GLY A 77 -11.88 -13.64 10.83
C GLY A 77 -10.84 -13.43 9.72
N THR A 78 -10.73 -14.36 8.77
CA THR A 78 -9.80 -14.24 7.63
C THR A 78 -10.33 -13.31 6.54
N HIS A 79 -9.42 -12.88 5.64
CA HIS A 79 -9.70 -11.91 4.58
C HIS A 79 -9.41 -12.47 3.17
N PRO A 80 -10.07 -13.55 2.72
CA PRO A 80 -9.84 -14.12 1.39
C PRO A 80 -9.99 -13.10 0.25
N LYS A 81 -10.99 -12.21 0.29
CA LYS A 81 -11.15 -11.20 -0.78
C LYS A 81 -9.99 -10.21 -0.86
N MET A 82 -9.33 -9.90 0.26
CA MET A 82 -8.11 -9.09 0.23
C MET A 82 -6.99 -9.82 -0.49
N PHE A 83 -6.82 -11.11 -0.23
CA PHE A 83 -5.81 -11.91 -0.90
C PHE A 83 -6.10 -12.05 -2.40
N ASP A 84 -7.38 -12.23 -2.78
CA ASP A 84 -7.80 -12.29 -4.19
C ASP A 84 -7.61 -10.95 -4.90
N TRP A 85 -7.91 -9.83 -4.23
CA TRP A 85 -7.67 -8.50 -4.79
C TRP A 85 -6.17 -8.26 -5.04
N VAL A 86 -5.31 -8.62 -4.07
CA VAL A 86 -3.86 -8.52 -4.22
C VAL A 86 -3.33 -9.44 -5.32
N LYS A 87 -3.87 -10.65 -5.44
CA LYS A 87 -3.58 -11.56 -6.56
C LYS A 87 -3.93 -10.92 -7.88
N HIS A 88 -5.14 -10.37 -8.00
CA HIS A 88 -5.57 -9.70 -9.22
C HIS A 88 -4.62 -8.54 -9.57
N TYR A 89 -4.28 -7.69 -8.60
CA TYR A 89 -3.33 -6.58 -8.77
C TYR A 89 -2.00 -7.03 -9.40
N PHE A 90 -1.32 -8.03 -8.82
CA PHE A 90 -0.02 -8.47 -9.34
C PHE A 90 -0.11 -9.35 -10.59
N CYS A 91 -1.30 -9.88 -10.94
CA CYS A 91 -1.50 -10.73 -12.11
C CYS A 91 -2.15 -10.02 -13.32
N GLN A 92 -2.48 -8.72 -13.23
CA GLN A 92 -3.23 -7.98 -14.26
C GLN A 92 -2.65 -8.14 -15.68
N SER A 93 -1.34 -8.13 -15.83
CA SER A 93 -0.66 -8.20 -17.13
C SER A 93 -0.60 -9.60 -17.76
N SER A 94 -1.05 -10.64 -17.05
CA SER A 94 -0.82 -12.03 -17.44
C SER A 94 -2.08 -12.77 -17.90
N GLN A 95 -3.18 -12.05 -18.13
CA GLN A 95 -4.46 -12.62 -18.59
C GLN A 95 -4.46 -13.03 -20.07
N THR A 96 -3.37 -12.83 -20.81
CA THR A 96 -3.27 -13.16 -22.24
C THR A 96 -3.02 -14.66 -22.46
N GLY A 97 -4.06 -15.49 -22.30
CA GLY A 97 -4.24 -16.81 -22.93
C GLY A 97 -3.14 -17.89 -22.83
N ARG A 98 -2.02 -17.65 -22.15
CA ARG A 98 -0.89 -18.57 -21.98
C ARG A 98 -0.80 -19.01 -20.52
N LEU A 99 -0.33 -20.24 -20.30
CA LEU A 99 -0.01 -20.73 -18.95
C LEU A 99 0.92 -19.73 -18.25
N LEU A 100 0.52 -19.29 -17.05
CA LEU A 100 1.31 -18.35 -16.26
C LEU A 100 2.67 -18.99 -15.91
N PRO A 101 3.80 -18.27 -16.10
CA PRO A 101 5.10 -18.78 -15.68
C PRO A 101 5.13 -18.92 -14.15
N ARG A 102 6.01 -19.81 -13.65
CA ARG A 102 6.16 -20.06 -12.20
C ARG A 102 6.55 -18.80 -11.40
N LEU A 103 7.27 -17.88 -12.02
CA LEU A 103 7.68 -16.60 -11.45
C LEU A 103 7.27 -15.48 -12.39
N ILE A 104 6.48 -14.53 -11.87
CA ILE A 104 6.07 -13.32 -12.60
C ILE A 104 6.73 -12.14 -11.90
N GLN A 105 7.72 -11.53 -12.57
CA GLN A 105 8.27 -10.26 -12.13
C GLN A 105 7.49 -9.13 -12.79
N THR A 106 6.74 -8.39 -11.98
CA THR A 106 5.96 -7.25 -12.46
C THR A 106 6.76 -5.95 -12.38
N ARG A 107 6.28 -4.90 -13.05
CA ARG A 107 6.74 -3.51 -12.85
C ARG A 107 5.81 -2.72 -11.93
N LEU A 108 4.88 -3.40 -11.27
CA LEU A 108 3.89 -2.77 -10.40
C LEU A 108 4.55 -2.36 -9.07
N PRO A 109 4.18 -1.20 -8.51
CA PRO A 109 4.61 -0.82 -7.17
C PRO A 109 4.17 -1.82 -6.08
N PRO A 110 4.86 -1.86 -4.94
CA PRO A 110 4.31 -2.47 -3.73
C PRO A 110 3.00 -1.81 -3.30
N LEU A 111 2.20 -2.53 -2.51
CA LEU A 111 0.97 -2.01 -1.92
C LEU A 111 1.23 -1.58 -0.47
N TYR A 112 0.76 -0.39 -0.09
CA TYR A 112 0.66 -0.02 1.32
C TYR A 112 -0.47 -0.82 1.97
N LEU A 113 -0.25 -1.34 3.16
CA LEU A 113 -1.20 -2.15 3.91
C LEU A 113 -1.36 -1.57 5.31
N GLN A 114 -2.55 -1.06 5.61
CA GLN A 114 -2.93 -0.54 6.92
C GLN A 114 -3.84 -1.53 7.65
N HIS A 115 -3.65 -1.64 8.96
CA HIS A 115 -4.71 -2.02 9.90
C HIS A 115 -4.66 -1.10 11.12
N GLN A 116 -5.58 -1.25 12.07
CA GLN A 116 -5.53 -0.43 13.27
C GLN A 116 -4.18 -0.61 13.99
N GLY A 117 -3.48 0.50 14.17
CA GLY A 117 -2.25 0.62 14.95
C GLY A 117 -0.95 0.22 14.27
N HIS A 118 -0.95 -0.25 13.01
CA HIS A 118 0.30 -0.54 12.29
C HIS A 118 0.11 -0.57 10.78
N SER A 119 1.20 -0.32 10.04
CA SER A 119 1.23 -0.39 8.58
C SER A 119 2.46 -1.13 8.07
N ARG A 120 2.31 -1.73 6.90
CA ARG A 120 3.27 -2.64 6.27
C ARG A 120 3.22 -2.49 4.74
N SER A 121 4.15 -3.12 4.04
CA SER A 121 4.20 -3.09 2.57
C SER A 121 4.08 -4.50 1.99
N ILE A 122 3.10 -4.73 1.13
CA ILE A 122 3.00 -5.99 0.37
C ILE A 122 3.84 -5.84 -0.89
N VAL A 123 4.86 -6.68 -1.04
CA VAL A 123 5.80 -6.66 -2.18
C VAL A 123 5.56 -7.77 -3.19
N GLY A 124 4.60 -8.66 -2.92
CA GLY A 124 4.20 -9.72 -3.83
C GLY A 124 3.31 -10.76 -3.16
N LEU A 125 3.07 -11.85 -3.89
CA LEU A 125 2.33 -13.01 -3.39
C LEU A 125 2.89 -14.31 -3.96
N GLU A 126 2.57 -15.41 -3.30
CA GLU A 126 2.80 -16.76 -3.76
C GLU A 126 1.46 -17.50 -3.84
N GLN A 127 1.22 -18.20 -4.93
CA GLN A 127 0.15 -19.19 -5.03
C GLN A 127 0.74 -20.59 -4.92
N ARG A 128 0.33 -21.34 -3.92
CA ARG A 128 0.76 -22.72 -3.69
C ARG A 128 0.05 -23.67 -4.66
N LYS A 129 0.59 -24.87 -4.85
CA LYS A 129 0.00 -25.90 -5.73
C LYS A 129 -1.44 -26.28 -5.35
N ASN A 130 -1.80 -26.20 -4.07
CA ASN A 130 -3.14 -26.46 -3.57
C ASN A 130 -4.11 -25.26 -3.77
N GLY A 131 -3.65 -24.18 -4.40
CA GLY A 131 -4.44 -22.98 -4.64
C GLY A 131 -4.28 -21.89 -3.58
N ASP A 132 -3.77 -22.22 -2.38
CA ASP A 132 -3.62 -21.28 -1.27
C ASP A 132 -2.75 -20.08 -1.63
N LEU A 133 -3.19 -18.91 -1.18
CA LEU A 133 -2.46 -17.65 -1.34
C LEU A 133 -1.65 -17.33 -0.08
N CYS A 134 -0.45 -16.77 -0.30
CA CYS A 134 0.41 -16.24 0.72
C CYS A 134 0.94 -14.87 0.27
N LEU A 135 0.81 -13.84 1.10
CA LEU A 135 1.37 -12.53 0.81
C LEU A 135 2.84 -12.47 1.25
N LEU A 136 3.65 -11.69 0.53
CA LEU A 136 5.00 -11.33 0.93
C LEU A 136 4.97 -9.90 1.47
N VAL A 137 5.15 -9.75 2.78
CA VAL A 137 4.93 -8.49 3.51
C VAL A 137 6.22 -8.05 4.20
N LEU A 138 6.67 -6.85 3.89
CA LEU A 138 7.75 -6.17 4.60
C LEU A 138 7.18 -5.31 5.72
N ASP A 139 7.82 -5.36 6.88
CA ASP A 139 7.40 -4.63 8.07
C ASP A 139 8.47 -3.60 8.46
N PRO A 140 8.13 -2.30 8.59
CA PRO A 140 9.09 -1.27 8.98
C PRO A 140 9.65 -1.46 10.40
N GLY A 141 8.99 -2.26 11.25
CA GLY A 141 9.50 -2.67 12.57
C GLY A 141 10.56 -3.78 12.49
N SER A 142 10.88 -4.31 11.31
CA SER A 142 11.91 -5.34 11.15
C SER A 142 13.30 -4.76 11.36
N SER A 143 14.14 -5.46 12.11
CA SER A 143 15.54 -5.06 12.25
C SER A 143 16.31 -5.19 10.93
N ALA A 144 17.30 -4.31 10.73
CA ALA A 144 18.13 -4.35 9.53
C ALA A 144 18.87 -5.70 9.37
N SER A 145 19.23 -6.36 10.48
CA SER A 145 19.84 -7.68 10.46
C SER A 145 18.88 -8.76 9.99
N ALA A 146 17.60 -8.71 10.38
CA ALA A 146 16.58 -9.62 9.89
C ALA A 146 16.34 -9.47 8.38
N ILE A 147 16.28 -8.23 7.88
CA ILE A 147 16.12 -7.96 6.44
C ILE A 147 17.35 -8.41 5.65
N ARG A 148 18.57 -8.15 6.13
CA ARG A 148 19.80 -8.60 5.45
C ARG A 148 19.87 -10.11 5.26
N LYS A 149 19.22 -10.91 6.12
CA LYS A 149 19.14 -12.38 5.93
C LYS A 149 18.39 -12.79 4.67
N LEU A 150 17.55 -11.93 4.09
CA LEU A 150 16.89 -12.19 2.80
C LEU A 150 17.87 -12.11 1.62
N LEU A 151 19.02 -11.46 1.79
CA LEU A 151 20.05 -11.30 0.75
C LEU A 151 21.07 -12.45 0.75
N SER A 152 21.14 -13.23 1.83
CA SER A 152 22.06 -14.37 1.95
C SER A 152 21.39 -15.69 1.57
N ARG A 153 22.04 -16.47 0.71
CA ARG A 153 21.55 -17.78 0.25
C ARG A 153 21.38 -18.78 1.39
N ASP A 154 22.21 -18.70 2.42
CA ASP A 154 22.19 -19.65 3.53
C ASP A 154 21.00 -19.41 4.48
N SER A 155 20.60 -18.15 4.65
CA SER A 155 19.53 -17.75 5.57
C SER A 155 18.19 -17.43 4.92
N VAL A 156 18.13 -17.29 3.58
CA VAL A 156 16.92 -16.83 2.86
C VAL A 156 15.72 -17.74 3.13
N SER A 157 15.91 -19.06 3.22
CA SER A 157 14.82 -20.02 3.44
C SER A 157 14.08 -19.78 4.76
N THR A 158 14.83 -19.39 5.80
CA THR A 158 14.30 -19.07 7.12
C THR A 158 13.78 -17.63 7.16
N ALA A 159 14.51 -16.68 6.56
CA ALA A 159 14.12 -15.28 6.51
C ALA A 159 12.79 -15.07 5.77
N VAL A 160 12.57 -15.78 4.66
CA VAL A 160 11.34 -15.70 3.86
C VAL A 160 10.10 -16.13 4.67
N ARG A 161 10.26 -17.03 5.66
CA ARG A 161 9.13 -17.43 6.53
C ARG A 161 8.55 -16.26 7.32
N PHE A 162 9.37 -15.25 7.66
CA PHE A 162 8.92 -14.10 8.44
C PHE A 162 8.11 -13.09 7.63
N ILE A 163 8.43 -12.95 6.33
CA ILE A 163 7.68 -12.08 5.41
C ILE A 163 6.44 -12.75 4.82
N ARG A 164 6.38 -14.08 4.82
CA ARG A 164 5.21 -14.85 4.39
C ARG A 164 4.05 -14.68 5.37
N LYS A 165 2.95 -14.11 4.88
CA LYS A 165 1.69 -13.96 5.64
C LYS A 165 0.58 -14.75 4.94
N PHE A 166 0.11 -15.78 5.62
CA PHE A 166 -1.05 -16.57 5.22
C PHE A 166 -2.34 -15.92 5.74
N PRO A 167 -3.53 -16.30 5.23
CA PRO A 167 -4.80 -15.76 5.72
C PRO A 167 -4.96 -15.86 7.24
N ARG A 168 -4.50 -16.98 7.84
CA ARG A 168 -4.51 -17.18 9.30
C ARG A 168 -3.68 -16.15 10.09
N ASN A 169 -2.71 -15.49 9.46
CA ASN A 169 -1.87 -14.47 10.08
C ASN A 169 -2.46 -13.05 9.97
N MET A 170 -3.56 -12.88 9.22
CA MET A 170 -4.13 -11.58 8.85
C MET A 170 -5.60 -11.52 9.29
N LYS A 171 -5.82 -11.33 10.58
CA LYS A 171 -7.15 -11.42 11.23
C LYS A 171 -7.60 -10.13 11.93
N HIS A 172 -6.95 -8.99 11.66
CA HIS A 172 -7.49 -7.72 12.17
C HIS A 172 -8.87 -7.48 11.57
N ARG A 173 -9.74 -6.77 12.31
CA ARG A 173 -11.13 -6.53 11.91
C ARG A 173 -11.24 -5.87 10.53
N GLN A 174 -10.32 -4.97 10.22
CA GLN A 174 -10.30 -4.17 9.01
C GLN A 174 -8.89 -4.01 8.47
N TYR A 175 -8.77 -3.99 7.15
CA TYR A 175 -7.55 -3.64 6.44
C TYR A 175 -7.85 -2.61 5.35
N GLN A 176 -6.92 -1.69 5.12
CA GLN A 176 -6.96 -0.81 3.95
C GLN A 176 -5.69 -1.00 3.13
N LEU A 177 -5.84 -1.09 1.81
CA LEU A 177 -4.74 -1.09 0.87
C LEU A 177 -4.65 0.26 0.16
N VAL A 178 -3.43 0.72 -0.12
CA VAL A 178 -3.22 1.84 -1.06
C VAL A 178 -2.36 1.38 -2.22
N ALA A 179 -2.88 1.52 -3.43
CA ALA A 179 -2.20 1.20 -4.66
C ALA A 179 -1.85 2.47 -5.45
N ALA A 180 -0.63 2.54 -5.96
CA ALA A 180 -0.23 3.55 -6.94
C ALA A 180 -0.50 3.05 -8.37
N GLN A 181 -1.34 3.75 -9.11
CA GLN A 181 -1.90 3.34 -10.41
C GLN A 181 -1.65 4.38 -11.50
N GLY A 182 -0.37 4.64 -11.79
CA GLY A 182 0.05 5.54 -12.85
C GLY A 182 0.07 7.02 -12.43
N VAL A 183 0.29 7.88 -13.42
CA VAL A 183 0.46 9.32 -13.25
C VAL A 183 -0.86 10.04 -13.54
N LEU A 184 -1.08 11.16 -12.88
CA LEU A 184 -2.20 12.08 -13.09
C LEU A 184 -1.79 13.21 -14.02
N SER A 185 -2.65 13.60 -14.96
CA SER A 185 -2.56 14.92 -15.59
C SER A 185 -2.85 16.04 -14.58
N ALA A 186 -2.63 17.30 -14.96
CA ALA A 186 -2.97 18.44 -14.11
C ALA A 186 -4.48 18.49 -13.81
N GLU A 187 -5.30 18.20 -14.81
CA GLU A 187 -6.76 18.15 -14.71
C GLU A 187 -7.21 16.99 -13.82
N GLU A 188 -6.61 15.80 -13.99
CA GLU A 188 -6.90 14.65 -13.14
C GLU A 188 -6.48 14.89 -11.68
N LYS A 189 -5.31 15.52 -11.45
CA LYS A 189 -4.88 15.92 -10.11
C LYS A 189 -5.91 16.88 -9.49
N GLN A 190 -6.37 17.88 -10.23
CA GLN A 190 -7.38 18.81 -9.73
C GLN A 190 -8.72 18.11 -9.41
N ALA A 191 -9.14 17.16 -10.25
CA ALA A 191 -10.32 16.34 -9.99
C ALA A 191 -10.16 15.48 -8.72
N HIS A 192 -8.98 14.87 -8.52
CA HIS A 192 -8.64 14.14 -7.30
C HIS A 192 -8.71 15.02 -6.05
N ILE A 193 -8.13 16.23 -6.11
CA ILE A 193 -8.23 17.23 -5.02
C ILE A 193 -9.70 17.51 -4.70
N CYS A 194 -10.51 17.86 -5.71
CA CYS A 194 -11.94 18.15 -5.52
C CYS A 194 -12.71 16.97 -4.92
N ASN A 195 -12.49 15.75 -5.41
CA ASN A 195 -13.16 14.53 -4.94
C ASN A 195 -12.75 14.18 -3.51
N SER A 196 -11.52 14.50 -3.10
CA SER A 196 -11.02 14.22 -1.74
C SER A 196 -11.70 15.03 -0.64
N ARG A 197 -12.48 16.08 -0.96
CA ARG A 197 -13.30 16.82 0.02
C ARG A 197 -14.29 15.92 0.77
N THR A 198 -14.75 14.87 0.09
CA THR A 198 -15.48 13.75 0.69
C THR A 198 -14.77 12.47 0.27
N LEU A 199 -13.58 12.23 0.83
CA LEU A 199 -12.76 11.08 0.49
C LEU A 199 -13.51 9.79 0.78
N ARG A 200 -13.77 9.00 -0.28
CA ARG A 200 -14.40 7.69 -0.20
C ARG A 200 -13.45 6.64 -0.76
N ALA A 201 -13.28 5.55 -0.03
CA ALA A 201 -12.55 4.37 -0.49
C ALA A 201 -13.52 3.36 -1.12
N GLU A 202 -13.03 2.57 -2.07
CA GLU A 202 -13.74 1.37 -2.54
C GLU A 202 -13.90 0.43 -1.34
N ARG A 203 -15.13 0.02 -1.00
CA ARG A 203 -15.37 -0.87 0.15
C ARG A 203 -15.65 -2.28 -0.33
N ILE A 204 -14.81 -3.22 0.08
CA ILE A 204 -15.00 -4.65 -0.20
C ILE A 204 -15.52 -5.33 1.06
N PRO A 205 -16.72 -5.95 1.02
CA PRO A 205 -17.30 -6.65 2.14
C PRO A 205 -16.70 -8.02 2.32
#